data_AF-A0A818STA3-F1
#
_entry.id   AF-A0A818STA3-F1
#
_cell.length_a   1.000
_cell.length_b   1.000
_cell.length_c   1.000
_cell.angle_alpha   90.00
_cell.angle_beta   90.00
_cell.angle_gamma   90.00
#
_symmetry.space_group_name_H-M   'P 1'
#
loop_
_entity.id
_entity.type
_entity.pdbx_description
1 polymer ?
#
loop_
_entity_poly.entity_id
_entity_poly.type
_entity_poly.pdbx_seq_one_letter_code
_entity_poly.pdbx_strand_id
1 'polypeptide(L)'
;MAYMTNDEFIYFIKITDDSNEKYYMKSTIDEQNHTILIHLTNFKSSWVGVLDQEHVRILAKKFPSESNDSFYSHTQRAFSKGNNTNVDGKTYVFTCKKLDKNRLEFIWKEKIEALSSLKIIGSIELQERPNDEVLSKIMDYTINEMEILRSANEQKRTEIQRIDGQLHKALETVKRTVDIKEQIENDLYRKVS
;
A
#
# COMPACT_ATOMS: atom_id res chain seq x y z
N MET A 1 -1.13 27.00 -7.89
CA MET A 1 -0.29 26.15 -7.03
C MET A 1 -0.87 24.76 -7.05
N ALA A 2 -0.28 23.85 -7.82
CA ALA A 2 -0.71 22.46 -7.86
C ALA A 2 -0.10 21.76 -6.65
N TYR A 3 -0.95 21.14 -5.82
CA TYR A 3 -0.51 20.22 -4.78
C TYR A 3 0.08 19.00 -5.50
N MET A 4 1.40 18.86 -5.48
CA MET A 4 2.08 17.66 -5.95
C MET A 4 1.87 16.58 -4.90
N THR A 5 1.00 15.62 -5.20
CA THR A 5 0.90 14.36 -4.49
C THR A 5 2.16 13.56 -4.78
N ASN A 6 3.16 13.68 -3.91
CA ASN A 6 4.16 12.62 -3.79
C ASN A 6 3.39 11.42 -3.22
N ASP A 7 3.27 10.35 -3.99
CA ASP A 7 2.71 9.13 -3.47
C ASP A 7 3.73 8.52 -2.49
N GLU A 8 3.67 8.97 -1.24
CA GLU A 8 4.43 8.42 -0.13
C GLU A 8 3.84 7.07 0.25
N PHE A 9 4.27 6.02 -0.44
CA PHE A 9 3.81 4.68 -0.11
C PHE A 9 4.67 4.02 0.96
N ILE A 10 4.09 3.86 2.16
CA ILE A 10 4.86 3.41 3.33
C ILE A 10 4.29 2.10 3.83
N TYR A 11 5.12 1.06 3.71
CA TYR A 11 4.75 -0.30 4.03
C TYR A 11 5.53 -0.80 5.23
N PHE A 12 4.79 -1.05 6.30
CA PHE A 12 5.30 -1.76 7.45
C PHE A 12 5.49 -3.23 7.10
N ILE A 13 6.70 -3.55 6.67
CA ILE A 13 7.08 -4.91 6.35
C ILE A 13 7.91 -5.45 7.49
N LYS A 14 7.38 -6.46 8.17
CA LYS A 14 8.18 -7.32 9.03
C LYS A 14 9.11 -8.15 8.15
N ILE A 15 10.36 -7.70 8.03
CA ILE A 15 11.42 -8.52 7.46
C ILE A 15 11.94 -9.41 8.57
N THR A 16 12.05 -10.69 8.28
CA THR A 16 12.67 -11.67 9.18
C THR A 16 13.95 -12.11 8.49
N ASP A 17 15.10 -11.75 9.05
CA ASP A 17 16.37 -12.27 8.55
C ASP A 17 16.57 -13.74 8.97
N ASP A 18 17.65 -14.35 8.52
CA ASP A 18 17.98 -15.74 8.88
C ASP A 18 18.18 -15.93 10.40
N SER A 19 18.38 -14.84 11.15
CA SER A 19 18.46 -14.81 12.62
C SER A 19 17.14 -14.51 13.34
N ASN A 20 16.03 -14.45 12.59
CA ASN A 20 14.69 -14.15 13.08
C ASN A 20 14.53 -12.73 13.68
N GLU A 21 15.46 -11.81 13.38
CA GLU A 21 15.34 -10.41 13.78
C GLU A 21 14.27 -9.73 12.94
N LYS A 22 13.47 -8.86 13.59
CA LYS A 22 12.39 -8.12 12.93
C LYS A 22 12.86 -6.73 12.57
N TYR A 23 12.66 -6.37 11.31
CA TYR A 23 12.87 -5.01 10.82
C TYR A 23 11.53 -4.42 10.38
N TYR A 24 11.47 -3.09 10.40
CA TYR A 24 10.37 -2.27 9.95
C TYR A 24 10.90 -1.33 8.87
N MET A 25 10.17 -1.24 7.77
CA MET A 25 10.58 -0.46 6.61
C MET A 25 9.62 0.70 6.37
N LYS A 26 10.17 1.81 5.86
CA LYS A 26 9.43 2.90 5.22
C LYS A 26 10.10 3.14 3.86
N SER A 27 9.31 3.12 2.80
CA SER A 27 9.73 3.51 1.45
C SER A 27 9.10 4.85 1.07
N THR A 28 9.81 5.66 0.30
CA THR A 28 9.26 6.89 -0.28
C THR A 28 9.64 6.89 -1.76
N ILE A 29 8.63 6.96 -2.63
CA ILE A 29 8.81 6.93 -4.08
C ILE A 29 8.65 8.36 -4.60
N ASP A 30 9.69 8.86 -5.26
CA ASP A 30 9.67 10.13 -5.98
C ASP A 30 9.65 9.82 -7.48
N GLU A 31 8.46 9.91 -8.07
CA GLU A 31 8.26 9.62 -9.49
C GLU A 31 8.95 10.62 -10.42
N GLN A 32 9.11 11.88 -10.00
CA GLN A 32 9.72 12.91 -10.82
C GLN A 32 11.22 12.64 -10.97
N ASN A 33 11.89 12.38 -9.85
CA ASN A 33 13.32 12.12 -9.83
C ASN A 33 13.68 10.65 -10.05
N HIS A 34 12.69 9.77 -10.21
CA HIS A 34 12.85 8.32 -10.31
C HIS A 34 13.70 7.75 -9.16
N THR A 35 13.42 8.20 -7.93
CA THR A 35 14.15 7.75 -6.75
C THR A 35 13.24 7.00 -5.79
N ILE A 36 13.82 6.02 -5.08
CA ILE A 36 13.15 5.31 -3.99
C ILE A 36 14.05 5.42 -2.76
N LEU A 37 13.59 6.16 -1.76
CA LEU A 37 14.25 6.28 -0.47
C LEU A 37 13.75 5.16 0.45
N ILE A 38 14.67 4.41 1.04
CA ILE A 38 14.38 3.27 1.92
C ILE A 38 14.92 3.61 3.31
N HIS A 39 14.03 3.57 4.29
CA HIS A 39 14.32 3.65 5.71
C HIS A 39 14.03 2.29 6.34
N LEU A 40 14.98 1.74 7.09
CA LEU A 40 14.84 0.47 7.78
C LEU A 40 15.22 0.67 9.25
N THR A 41 14.46 0.08 10.18
CA THR A 41 14.77 0.11 11.61
C THR A 41 14.44 -1.22 12.28
N ASN A 42 15.21 -1.61 13.29
CA ASN A 42 14.86 -2.70 14.21
C ASN A 42 14.60 -2.16 15.64
N PHE A 43 14.31 -0.86 15.76
CA PHE A 43 14.19 -0.08 16.99
C PHE A 43 15.49 0.13 17.79
N LYS A 44 16.57 -0.59 17.48
CA LYS A 44 17.89 -0.39 18.11
C LYS A 44 18.81 0.43 17.21
N SER A 45 18.85 0.08 15.94
CA SER A 45 19.59 0.75 14.87
C SER A 45 18.66 1.03 13.71
N SER A 46 19.06 1.99 12.89
CA SER A 46 18.35 2.35 11.67
C SER A 46 19.31 2.47 10.50
N TRP A 47 18.84 2.14 9.31
CA TRP A 47 19.60 2.19 8.07
C TRP A 47 18.81 2.91 6.99
N VAL A 48 19.54 3.60 6.11
CA VAL A 48 18.96 4.37 5.01
C VAL A 48 19.70 4.06 3.72
N GLY A 49 18.96 3.92 2.62
CA GLY A 49 19.50 3.79 1.28
C GLY A 49 18.62 4.49 0.26
N VAL A 50 19.22 4.88 -0.86
CA VAL A 50 18.53 5.57 -1.96
C VAL A 50 18.77 4.78 -3.23
N LEU A 51 17.69 4.30 -3.83
CA LEU A 51 17.70 3.74 -5.17
C LEU A 51 17.44 4.87 -6.17
N ASP A 52 18.47 5.31 -6.86
CA ASP A 52 18.37 6.31 -7.92
C ASP A 52 18.37 5.67 -9.33
N GLN A 53 18.27 6.49 -10.36
CA GLN A 53 18.30 6.05 -11.76
C GLN A 53 19.56 5.26 -12.13
N GLU A 54 20.71 5.58 -11.53
CA GLU A 54 21.95 4.88 -11.84
C GLU A 54 21.95 3.47 -11.25
N HIS A 55 21.48 3.32 -10.01
CA HIS A 55 21.28 2.00 -9.40
C HIS A 55 20.28 1.16 -10.21
N VAL A 56 19.15 1.74 -10.62
CA VAL A 56 18.14 1.10 -11.46
C VAL A 56 18.77 0.63 -12.77
N ARG A 57 19.56 1.47 -13.44
CA ARG A 57 20.26 1.12 -14.69
C ARG A 57 21.24 -0.03 -14.50
N ILE A 58 21.98 -0.05 -13.39
CA ILE A 58 22.94 -1.13 -13.08
C ILE A 58 22.20 -2.44 -12.82
N LEU A 59 21.09 -2.41 -12.09
CA LEU A 59 20.27 -3.59 -11.82
C LEU A 59 19.56 -4.10 -13.08
N ALA A 60 19.02 -3.21 -13.90
CA ALA A 60 18.34 -3.55 -15.15
C ALA A 60 19.25 -4.31 -16.13
N LYS A 61 20.56 -4.04 -16.14
CA LYS A 61 21.53 -4.82 -16.95
C LYS A 61 21.56 -6.31 -16.62
N LYS A 62 21.15 -6.70 -15.40
CA LYS A 62 21.03 -8.12 -15.00
C LYS A 62 19.77 -8.78 -15.59
N PHE A 63 18.85 -8.00 -16.15
CA PHE A 63 17.59 -8.43 -16.76
C PHE A 63 17.50 -7.91 -18.20
N PRO A 64 18.28 -8.48 -19.13
CA PRO A 64 18.45 -7.96 -20.49
C PRO A 64 17.17 -7.93 -21.34
N SER A 65 16.07 -8.54 -20.87
CA SER A 65 14.76 -8.53 -21.53
C SER A 65 13.89 -7.32 -21.18
N GLU A 66 14.27 -6.48 -20.21
CA GLU A 66 13.47 -5.34 -19.75
C GLU A 66 14.18 -4.01 -20.04
N SER A 67 13.42 -2.98 -20.46
CA SER A 67 13.93 -1.62 -20.53
C SER A 67 14.15 -1.07 -19.12
N ASN A 68 15.00 -0.05 -18.96
CA ASN A 68 15.23 0.60 -17.66
C ASN A 68 13.93 1.12 -17.04
N ASP A 69 13.03 1.72 -17.84
CA ASP A 69 11.76 2.26 -17.35
C ASP A 69 10.79 1.16 -16.94
N SER A 70 10.78 0.03 -17.68
CA SER A 70 10.00 -1.15 -17.31
C SER A 70 10.53 -1.76 -16.00
N PHE A 71 11.85 -1.84 -15.85
CA PHE A 71 12.48 -2.35 -14.63
C PHE A 71 12.23 -1.40 -13.43
N TYR A 72 12.29 -0.09 -13.66
CA TYR A 72 11.93 0.90 -12.64
C TYR A 72 10.47 0.76 -12.22
N SER A 73 9.54 0.66 -13.17
CA SER A 73 8.11 0.45 -12.91
C SER A 73 7.87 -0.85 -12.11
N HIS A 74 8.58 -1.94 -12.46
CA HIS A 74 8.54 -3.19 -11.69
C HIS A 74 9.08 -3.01 -10.26
N THR A 75 10.14 -2.24 -10.10
CA THR A 75 10.74 -1.94 -8.79
C THR A 75 9.78 -1.09 -7.97
N GLN A 76 9.24 -0.01 -8.52
CA GLN A 76 8.21 0.80 -7.89
C GLN A 76 7.06 -0.07 -7.40
N ARG A 77 6.51 -0.97 -8.24
CA ARG A 77 5.43 -1.89 -7.82
C ARG A 77 5.78 -2.75 -6.61
N ALA A 78 7.02 -3.24 -6.53
CA ALA A 78 7.48 -3.99 -5.36
C ALA A 78 7.43 -3.12 -4.10
N PHE A 79 7.92 -1.88 -4.17
CA PHE A 79 7.96 -0.92 -3.06
C PHE A 79 6.66 -0.15 -2.84
N SER A 80 5.70 -0.25 -3.77
CA SER A 80 4.28 0.01 -3.55
C SER A 80 3.77 -1.14 -2.68
N LYS A 81 2.84 -2.02 -3.02
CA LYS A 81 1.90 -2.63 -2.05
C LYS A 81 2.38 -3.53 -0.86
N GLY A 82 3.65 -3.56 -0.46
CA GLY A 82 4.14 -4.26 0.73
C GLY A 82 4.36 -5.76 0.53
N ASN A 83 4.90 -6.43 1.56
CA ASN A 83 5.23 -7.86 1.55
C ASN A 83 3.97 -8.70 1.37
N ASN A 84 4.01 -9.72 0.52
CA ASN A 84 2.92 -10.68 0.32
C ASN A 84 1.62 -10.13 -0.29
N THR A 85 1.63 -8.91 -0.84
CA THR A 85 0.46 -8.37 -1.54
C THR A 85 0.54 -8.68 -3.02
N ASN A 86 -0.50 -9.32 -3.54
CA ASN A 86 -0.58 -9.62 -4.96
C ASN A 86 -0.77 -8.31 -5.76
N VAL A 87 0.27 -7.90 -6.49
CA VAL A 87 0.22 -6.82 -7.46
C VAL A 87 0.27 -7.44 -8.86
N ASP A 88 -0.82 -7.34 -9.62
CA ASP A 88 -0.92 -7.87 -10.99
C ASP A 88 -0.55 -9.36 -11.13
N GLY A 89 -0.84 -10.18 -10.13
CA GLY A 89 -0.48 -11.60 -10.09
C GLY A 89 0.87 -11.91 -9.44
N LYS A 90 1.61 -10.89 -8.96
CA LYS A 90 2.97 -11.03 -8.43
C LYS A 90 3.03 -10.77 -6.93
N THR A 91 3.80 -11.60 -6.24
CA THR A 91 4.02 -11.52 -4.80
C THR A 91 5.50 -11.18 -4.56
N TYR A 92 5.78 -10.14 -3.78
CA TYR A 92 7.16 -9.74 -3.45
C TYR A 92 7.53 -10.15 -2.02
N VAL A 93 8.81 -10.53 -1.85
CA VAL A 93 9.43 -10.91 -0.59
C VAL A 93 10.68 -10.07 -0.34
N PHE A 94 10.75 -9.46 0.84
CA PHE A 94 11.90 -8.65 1.26
C PHE A 94 12.74 -9.38 2.29
N THR A 95 14.07 -9.29 2.17
CA THR A 95 15.05 -9.87 3.09
C THR A 95 16.20 -8.91 3.31
N CYS A 96 16.85 -8.98 4.48
CA CYS A 96 18.03 -8.19 4.80
C CYS A 96 19.18 -9.11 5.21
N LYS A 97 20.40 -8.73 4.88
CA LYS A 97 21.63 -9.42 5.28
C LYS A 97 22.62 -8.42 5.85
N LYS A 98 23.17 -8.71 7.04
CA LYS A 98 24.26 -7.90 7.62
C LYS A 98 25.52 -8.05 6.76
N LEU A 99 26.05 -6.93 6.26
CA LEU A 99 27.34 -6.88 5.56
C LEU A 99 28.46 -6.65 6.57
N ASP A 100 28.27 -5.67 7.46
CA ASP A 100 29.14 -5.39 8.60
C ASP A 100 28.36 -4.72 9.74
N LYS A 101 29.05 -4.07 10.68
CA LYS A 101 28.42 -3.41 11.84
C LYS A 101 27.48 -2.28 11.44
N ASN A 102 27.80 -1.54 10.39
CA ASN A 102 27.13 -0.28 10.05
C ASN A 102 26.38 -0.38 8.71
N ARG A 103 26.39 -1.55 8.06
CA ARG A 103 25.84 -1.72 6.72
C ARG A 103 25.00 -2.99 6.59
N LEU A 104 23.86 -2.83 5.92
CA LEU A 104 22.94 -3.91 5.57
C LEU A 104 22.78 -4.00 4.06
N GLU A 105 22.70 -5.21 3.52
CA GLU A 105 22.20 -5.43 2.18
C GLU A 105 20.69 -5.71 2.26
N PHE A 106 19.90 -4.81 1.67
CA PHE A 106 18.48 -5.00 1.48
C PHE A 106 18.22 -5.67 0.13
N ILE A 107 17.41 -6.73 0.11
CA ILE A 107 17.17 -7.57 -1.06
C ILE A 107 15.66 -7.74 -1.25
N TRP A 108 15.17 -7.49 -2.46
CA TRP A 108 13.79 -7.79 -2.85
C TRP A 108 13.73 -8.88 -3.91
N LYS A 109 12.77 -9.79 -3.72
CA LYS A 109 12.59 -11.00 -4.51
C LYS A 109 11.15 -11.06 -5.00
N GLU A 110 10.96 -11.55 -6.20
CA GLU A 110 9.64 -11.90 -6.75
C GLU A 110 9.41 -13.40 -6.52
N LYS A 111 8.26 -13.74 -5.95
CA LYS A 111 7.83 -15.13 -5.79
C LYS A 111 7.20 -15.61 -7.08
N ILE A 112 7.75 -16.68 -7.64
CA ILE A 112 7.22 -17.35 -8.82
C ILE A 112 6.31 -18.48 -8.34
N GLU A 113 5.01 -18.21 -8.25
CA GLU A 113 4.01 -19.15 -7.70
C GLU A 113 4.06 -20.53 -8.39
N ALA A 114 4.21 -20.55 -9.72
CA ALA A 114 4.27 -21.79 -10.50
C ALA A 114 5.42 -22.73 -10.13
N LEU A 115 6.52 -22.17 -9.60
CA LEU A 115 7.74 -22.91 -9.28
C LEU A 115 8.02 -22.98 -7.77
N SER A 116 7.17 -22.36 -6.94
CA SER A 116 7.42 -22.16 -5.51
C SER A 116 8.83 -21.63 -5.22
N SER A 117 9.36 -20.79 -6.10
CA SER A 117 10.73 -20.29 -6.06
C SER A 117 10.77 -18.77 -5.92
N LEU A 118 11.90 -18.26 -5.41
CA LEU A 118 12.14 -16.82 -5.26
C LEU A 118 13.19 -16.37 -6.28
N LYS A 119 12.83 -15.44 -7.15
CA LYS A 119 13.74 -14.76 -8.08
C LYS A 119 14.22 -13.47 -7.44
N ILE A 120 15.53 -13.31 -7.26
CA ILE A 120 16.09 -12.03 -6.81
C ILE A 120 15.89 -11.00 -7.93
N ILE A 121 15.25 -9.88 -7.59
CA ILE A 121 15.04 -8.77 -8.53
C ILE A 121 16.11 -7.70 -8.32
N GLY A 122 16.45 -7.39 -7.08
CA GLY A 122 17.53 -6.46 -6.82
C GLY A 122 17.99 -6.47 -5.37
N SER A 123 19.10 -5.78 -5.15
CA SER A 123 19.63 -5.49 -3.84
C SER A 123 20.24 -4.10 -3.80
N ILE A 124 20.28 -3.52 -2.61
CA ILE A 124 20.91 -2.23 -2.34
C ILE A 124 21.55 -2.24 -0.95
N GLU A 125 22.68 -1.56 -0.83
CA GLU A 125 23.35 -1.34 0.45
C GLU A 125 22.67 -0.18 1.21
N LEU A 126 22.32 -0.43 2.46
CA LEU A 126 21.81 0.57 3.39
C LEU A 126 22.89 0.91 4.42
N GLN A 127 23.04 2.20 4.71
CA GLN A 127 24.02 2.70 5.67
C GLN A 127 23.33 3.05 6.99
N GLU A 128 23.97 2.72 8.11
CA GLU A 128 23.47 3.05 9.44
C GLU A 128 23.36 4.57 9.61
N ARG A 129 22.26 5.00 10.23
CA ARG A 129 21.93 6.39 10.54
C ARG A 129 21.44 6.49 11.98
N PRO A 130 21.51 7.68 12.60
CA PRO A 130 20.94 7.91 13.92
C PRO A 130 19.50 7.41 13.99
N ASN A 131 19.24 6.55 14.97
CA ASN A 131 17.96 5.85 15.09
C ASN A 131 16.79 6.81 15.30
N ASP A 132 17.01 7.87 16.09
CA ASP A 132 15.97 8.84 16.46
C ASP A 132 15.38 9.57 15.24
N GLU A 133 16.21 9.92 14.26
CA GLU A 133 15.75 10.60 13.05
C GLU A 133 14.87 9.70 12.17
N VAL A 134 15.28 8.44 12.01
CA VAL A 134 14.55 7.47 11.18
C VAL A 134 13.26 7.04 11.89
N LEU A 135 13.33 6.79 13.19
CA LEU A 135 12.18 6.40 14.00
C LEU A 135 11.14 7.53 14.06
N SER A 136 11.55 8.79 14.26
CA SER A 136 10.62 9.94 14.22
C SER A 136 9.91 10.00 12.88
N LYS A 137 10.64 9.93 11.76
CA LYS A 137 10.04 9.95 10.41
C LYS A 137 9.06 8.82 10.15
N ILE A 138 9.28 7.64 10.74
CA ILE A 138 8.37 6.51 10.64
C ILE A 138 7.12 6.73 11.52
N MET A 139 7.31 7.21 12.75
CA MET A 139 6.24 7.50 13.70
C MET A 139 5.33 8.64 13.23
N ASP A 140 5.92 9.77 12.82
CA ASP A 140 5.20 10.95 12.31
C ASP A 140 4.29 10.57 11.15
N TYR A 141 4.82 9.77 10.21
CA TYR A 141 3.99 9.26 9.12
C TYR A 141 2.86 8.35 9.63
N THR A 142 3.16 7.42 10.53
CA THR A 142 2.16 6.48 11.04
C THR A 142 0.99 7.21 11.70
N ILE A 143 1.31 8.25 12.47
CA ILE A 143 0.31 9.11 13.11
C ILE A 143 -0.53 9.83 12.06
N ASN A 144 0.11 10.45 11.05
CA ASN A 144 -0.58 11.15 9.98
C ASN A 144 -1.51 10.21 9.19
N GLU A 145 -1.05 9.00 8.84
CA GLU A 145 -1.85 8.01 8.14
C GLU A 145 -3.04 7.53 8.98
N MET A 146 -2.86 7.36 10.30
CA MET A 146 -3.97 7.06 11.21
C MET A 146 -5.03 8.16 11.21
N GLU A 147 -4.62 9.43 11.20
CA GLU A 147 -5.54 10.57 11.15
C GLU A 147 -6.31 10.62 9.82
N ILE A 148 -5.63 10.41 8.69
CA ILE A 148 -6.25 10.33 7.36
C ILE A 148 -7.27 9.19 7.32
N LEU A 149 -6.88 7.99 7.75
CA LEU A 149 -7.76 6.81 7.77
C LEU A 149 -8.96 7.01 8.69
N ARG A 150 -8.76 7.64 9.84
CA ARG A 150 -9.84 7.97 10.78
C ARG A 150 -10.84 8.92 10.13
N SER A 151 -10.36 10.01 9.52
CA SER A 151 -11.20 10.99 8.81
C SER A 151 -11.99 10.33 7.68
N ALA A 152 -11.33 9.49 6.87
CA ALA A 152 -12.00 8.73 5.81
C ALA A 152 -13.07 7.76 6.36
N ASN A 153 -12.83 7.12 7.52
CA ASN A 153 -13.80 6.24 8.16
C ASN A 153 -15.03 7.02 8.65
N GLU A 154 -14.82 8.17 9.27
CA GLU A 154 -15.89 9.07 9.74
C GLU A 154 -16.75 9.57 8.55
N GLN A 155 -16.13 9.95 7.44
CA GLN A 155 -16.83 10.31 6.20
C GLN A 155 -17.67 9.14 5.66
N LYS A 156 -17.08 7.94 5.55
CA LYS A 156 -17.80 6.74 5.08
C LYS A 156 -18.97 6.37 6.00
N ARG A 157 -18.81 6.48 7.31
CA ARG A 157 -19.89 6.25 8.29
C ARG A 157 -21.05 7.23 8.09
N THR A 158 -20.73 8.51 7.90
CA THR A 158 -21.74 9.55 7.64
C THR A 158 -22.49 9.24 6.36
N GLU A 159 -21.79 8.82 5.31
CA GLU A 159 -22.39 8.47 4.03
C GLU A 159 -23.29 7.22 4.12
N ILE A 160 -22.87 6.19 4.86
CA ILE A 160 -23.71 5.02 5.15
C ILE A 160 -25.01 5.44 5.84
N GLN A 161 -24.93 6.26 6.90
CA GLN A 161 -26.11 6.75 7.61
C GLN A 161 -27.04 7.56 6.68
N ARG A 162 -26.47 8.37 5.78
CA ARG A 162 -27.21 9.12 4.77
C ARG A 162 -27.95 8.18 3.82
N ILE A 163 -27.27 7.16 3.30
CA ILE A 163 -27.85 6.16 2.38
C ILE A 163 -28.94 5.36 3.08
N ASP A 164 -28.71 4.88 4.29
CA ASP A 164 -29.70 4.15 5.09
C ASP A 164 -30.96 4.98 5.32
N GLY A 165 -30.79 6.27 5.64
CA GLY A 165 -31.91 7.20 5.78
C GLY A 165 -32.70 7.40 4.48
N GLN A 166 -32.02 7.43 3.33
CA GLN A 166 -32.68 7.49 2.01
C GLN A 166 -33.42 6.20 1.69
N LEU A 167 -32.81 5.06 1.97
CA LEU A 167 -33.40 3.74 1.75
C LEU A 167 -34.66 3.54 2.61
N HIS A 168 -34.63 3.98 3.86
CA HIS A 168 -35.80 3.93 4.74
C HIS A 168 -36.96 4.77 4.21
N LYS A 169 -36.71 6.01 3.78
CA LYS A 169 -37.73 6.89 3.18
C LYS A 169 -38.31 6.31 1.88
N ALA A 170 -37.46 5.70 1.05
CA ALA A 170 -37.90 5.03 -0.16
C ALA A 170 -38.81 3.84 0.15
N LEU A 171 -38.43 3.00 1.12
CA LEU A 171 -39.24 1.88 1.61
C LEU A 171 -40.60 2.34 2.14
N GLU A 172 -40.67 3.41 2.94
CA GLU A 172 -41.93 3.96 3.42
C GLU A 172 -42.82 4.45 2.26
N THR A 173 -42.22 5.10 1.26
CA THR A 173 -42.94 5.60 0.08
C THR A 173 -43.52 4.43 -0.73
N VAL A 174 -42.74 3.37 -0.91
CA VAL A 174 -43.20 2.14 -1.59
C VAL A 174 -44.36 1.52 -0.81
N LYS A 175 -44.24 1.35 0.51
CA LYS A 175 -45.33 0.81 1.34
C LYS A 175 -46.63 1.61 1.18
N ARG A 176 -46.57 2.94 1.33
CA ARG A 176 -47.75 3.80 1.14
C ARG A 176 -48.35 3.68 -0.26
N THR A 177 -47.50 3.56 -1.28
CA THR A 177 -47.97 3.41 -2.67
C THR A 177 -48.70 2.08 -2.87
N VAL A 178 -48.19 0.99 -2.27
CA VAL A 178 -48.85 -0.32 -2.28
C VAL A 178 -50.19 -0.25 -1.54
N ASP A 179 -50.23 0.35 -0.35
CA ASP A 179 -51.47 0.49 0.43
C ASP A 179 -52.56 1.26 -0.34
N ILE A 180 -52.17 2.39 -0.97
CA ILE A 180 -53.07 3.19 -1.81
C ILE A 180 -53.58 2.37 -3.00
N LYS A 181 -52.67 1.62 -3.66
CA LYS A 181 -53.00 0.77 -4.81
C LYS A 181 -53.99 -0.33 -4.42
N GLU A 182 -53.77 -1.01 -3.30
CA GLU A 182 -54.68 -2.04 -2.78
C GLU A 182 -56.05 -1.46 -2.40
N GLN A 183 -56.09 -0.27 -1.80
CA GLN A 183 -57.35 0.41 -1.48
C GLN A 183 -58.15 0.75 -2.74
N ILE A 184 -57.50 1.30 -3.77
CA ILE A 184 -58.12 1.60 -5.06
C ILE A 184 -58.66 0.33 -5.73
N GLU A 185 -57.88 -0.76 -5.72
CA GLU A 185 -58.33 -2.05 -6.28
C GLU A 185 -59.58 -2.55 -5.55
N ASN A 186 -59.58 -2.56 -4.23
CA ASN A 186 -60.73 -2.99 -3.43
C ASN A 186 -61.98 -2.13 -3.70
N ASP A 187 -61.82 -0.81 -3.81
CA ASP A 187 -62.93 0.10 -4.12
C ASP A 187 -63.47 -0.10 -5.55
N LEU A 188 -62.60 -0.36 -6.52
CA LEU A 188 -63.00 -0.68 -7.89
C LEU A 188 -63.74 -2.02 -7.95
N TYR A 189 -63.21 -3.07 -7.31
CA TYR A 189 -63.87 -4.38 -7.27
C TYR A 189 -65.26 -4.28 -6.64
N ARG A 190 -65.41 -3.54 -5.55
CA ARG A 190 -66.73 -3.31 -4.90
C ARG A 190 -67.73 -2.53 -5.74
N LYS A 191 -67.27 -1.68 -6.68
CA LYS A 191 -68.17 -0.91 -7.57
C LYS A 191 -68.61 -1.70 -8.79
N VAL A 192 -67.86 -2.73 -9.18
CA VAL A 192 -68.13 -3.56 -10.36
C VAL A 192 -68.91 -4.83 -9.98
N SER A 193 -68.88 -5.24 -8.70
CA SER A 193 -69.73 -6.28 -8.10
C SER A 193 -71.11 -5.75 -7.73
#